data_AF-A0A6J7ULV1-F1
#
_entry.id   AF-A0A6J7ULV1-F1
#
_cell.length_a   1.000
_cell.length_b   1.000
_cell.length_c   1.000
_cell.angle_alpha   90.00
_cell.angle_beta   90.00
_cell.angle_gamma   90.00
#
_symmetry.space_group_name_H-M   'P 1'
#
loop_
_entity.id
_entity.type
_entity.pdbx_description
1 polymer ?
#
loop_
_entity_poly.entity_id
_entity_poly.type
_entity_poly.pdbx_seq_one_letter_code
_entity_poly.pdbx_strand_id
1 'polypeptide(L)'
;MTEIVEIDPQTLADYEALVARSSQRANLQEQMELADESLVLAVIAAAGEFGFGLDDRTDLERSHELRFGEASGDLLEIELGRVVAQRPEDVRFAHVPLSVSYRSGSYEGEADPGDGSHGAVTISADEWTGQSASAASLFLDLHTYFDEDLSVDFAAVQRDLGATIAVVRGKLS
;
A
#
# COMPACT_ATOMS: atom_id res chain seq x y z
N MET A 1 55.89 18.03 3.22
CA MET A 1 55.93 16.71 3.89
C MET A 1 54.50 16.25 3.99
N THR A 2 54.15 15.17 3.30
CA THR A 2 52.83 14.53 3.45
C THR A 2 53.01 13.47 4.53
N GLU A 3 52.33 13.64 5.66
CA GLU A 3 52.34 12.67 6.75
C GLU A 3 51.57 11.42 6.29
N ILE A 4 52.24 10.28 6.24
CA ILE A 4 51.57 9.00 5.96
C ILE A 4 50.92 8.58 7.27
N VAL A 5 49.60 8.71 7.34
CA VAL A 5 48.82 8.18 8.46
C VAL A 5 48.72 6.67 8.26
N GLU A 6 49.45 5.92 9.06
CA GLU A 6 49.36 4.46 9.11
C GLU A 6 48.07 4.08 9.85
N ILE A 7 47.13 3.46 9.13
CA ILE A 7 45.87 2.99 9.72
C ILE A 7 46.17 1.68 10.44
N ASP A 8 45.82 1.62 11.73
CA ASP A 8 45.92 0.40 12.51
C ASP A 8 45.08 -0.73 11.85
N PRO A 9 45.60 -1.96 11.72
CA PRO A 9 44.89 -3.08 11.11
C PRO A 9 43.52 -3.37 11.74
N GLN A 10 43.35 -3.14 13.05
CA GLN A 10 42.05 -3.35 13.71
C GLN A 10 41.03 -2.30 13.25
N THR A 11 41.44 -1.04 13.13
CA THR A 11 40.61 0.07 12.61
C THR A 11 40.18 -0.20 11.16
N LEU A 12 41.09 -0.73 10.33
CA LEU A 12 40.75 -1.13 8.96
C LEU A 12 39.71 -2.27 8.95
N ALA A 13 39.92 -3.31 9.77
CA ALA A 13 38.97 -4.43 9.88
C ALA A 13 37.59 -3.99 10.39
N ASP A 14 37.54 -3.08 11.38
CA ASP A 14 36.28 -2.54 11.90
C ASP A 14 35.53 -1.72 10.84
N TYR A 15 36.26 -0.95 10.02
CA TYR A 15 35.69 -0.20 8.92
C TYR A 15 35.17 -1.11 7.80
N GLU A 16 35.91 -2.15 7.41
CA GLU A 16 35.45 -3.14 6.43
C GLU A 16 34.19 -3.86 6.91
N ALA A 17 34.11 -4.22 8.19
CA ALA A 17 32.92 -4.81 8.79
C ALA A 17 31.72 -3.82 8.80
N LEU A 18 31.97 -2.53 9.01
CA LEU A 18 30.95 -1.48 8.89
C LEU A 18 30.44 -1.36 7.45
N VAL A 19 31.34 -1.33 6.47
CA VAL A 19 30.99 -1.28 5.04
C VAL A 19 30.14 -2.49 4.67
N ALA A 20 30.53 -3.69 5.07
CA ALA A 20 29.76 -4.91 4.81
C ALA A 20 28.33 -4.84 5.38
N ARG A 21 28.17 -4.40 6.63
CA ARG A 21 26.84 -4.18 7.24
C ARG A 21 26.04 -3.09 6.52
N SER A 22 26.70 -2.04 6.06
CA SER A 22 26.06 -0.95 5.30
C SER A 22 25.55 -1.43 3.94
N SER A 23 26.36 -2.19 3.20
CA SER A 23 25.98 -2.76 1.91
C SER A 23 24.84 -3.75 2.04
N GLN A 24 24.82 -4.57 3.10
CA GLN A 24 23.70 -5.46 3.40
C GLN A 24 22.40 -4.68 3.64
N ARG A 25 22.46 -3.59 4.42
CA ARG A 25 21.29 -2.73 4.65
C ARG A 25 20.79 -2.03 3.38
N ALA A 26 21.71 -1.55 2.54
CA ALA A 26 21.35 -0.92 1.27
C ALA A 26 20.64 -1.91 0.32
N ASN A 27 21.16 -3.14 0.22
CA ASN A 27 20.53 -4.19 -0.59
C ASN A 27 19.15 -4.58 -0.04
N LEU A 28 19.01 -4.72 1.29
CA LEU A 28 17.71 -4.96 1.90
C LEU A 28 16.72 -3.85 1.60
N GLN A 29 17.15 -2.59 1.71
CA GLN A 29 16.30 -1.44 1.41
C GLN A 29 15.82 -1.48 -0.04
N GLU A 30 16.71 -1.76 -1.00
CA GLU A 30 16.37 -1.91 -2.41
C GLU A 30 15.34 -3.03 -2.64
N GLN A 31 15.50 -4.19 -1.98
CA GLN A 31 14.52 -5.28 -2.06
C GLN A 31 13.15 -4.88 -1.53
N MET A 32 13.09 -4.15 -0.41
CA MET A 32 11.83 -3.68 0.15
C MET A 32 11.18 -2.62 -0.72
N GLU A 33 11.95 -1.69 -1.29
CA GLU A 33 11.44 -0.68 -2.24
C GLU A 33 10.85 -1.34 -3.49
N LEU A 34 11.48 -2.40 -4.01
CA LEU A 34 10.95 -3.16 -5.15
C LEU A 34 9.67 -3.94 -4.79
N ALA A 35 9.61 -4.54 -3.61
CA ALA A 35 8.42 -5.24 -3.11
C ALA A 35 7.25 -4.28 -2.90
N ASP A 36 7.51 -3.13 -2.28
CA ASP A 36 6.56 -2.03 -2.06
C ASP A 36 5.96 -1.55 -3.39
N GLU A 37 6.82 -1.21 -4.36
CA GLU A 37 6.39 -0.77 -5.69
C GLU A 37 5.60 -1.86 -6.43
N SER A 38 6.01 -3.12 -6.33
CA SER A 38 5.31 -4.23 -6.98
C SER A 38 3.89 -4.42 -6.42
N LEU A 39 3.71 -4.24 -5.11
CA LEU A 39 2.39 -4.32 -4.49
C LEU A 39 1.51 -3.15 -4.94
N VAL A 40 2.06 -1.94 -5.00
CA VAL A 40 1.35 -0.76 -5.52
C VAL A 40 0.90 -0.97 -6.97
N LEU A 41 1.79 -1.50 -7.83
CA LEU A 41 1.44 -1.81 -9.21
C LEU A 41 0.34 -2.88 -9.31
N ALA A 42 0.36 -3.89 -8.44
CA ALA A 42 -0.71 -4.89 -8.37
C ALA A 42 -2.05 -4.28 -7.97
N VAL A 43 -2.06 -3.35 -7.00
CA VAL A 43 -3.26 -2.61 -6.59
C VAL A 43 -3.80 -1.73 -7.72
N ILE A 44 -2.93 -1.02 -8.44
CA ILE A 44 -3.31 -0.20 -9.60
C ILE A 44 -3.92 -1.08 -10.70
N ALA A 45 -3.28 -2.19 -11.04
CA ALA A 45 -3.78 -3.13 -12.04
C ALA A 45 -5.15 -3.70 -11.65
N ALA A 46 -5.30 -4.09 -10.39
CA ALA A 46 -6.55 -4.60 -9.85
C ALA A 46 -7.67 -3.56 -9.91
N ALA A 47 -7.43 -2.29 -9.56
CA ALA A 47 -8.43 -1.23 -9.73
C ALA A 47 -8.83 -1.02 -11.21
N GLY A 48 -7.85 -1.10 -12.11
CA GLY A 48 -8.04 -1.00 -13.57
C GLY A 48 -9.02 -2.03 -14.13
N GLU A 49 -8.96 -3.27 -13.65
CA GLU A 49 -9.88 -4.35 -14.05
C GLU A 49 -11.34 -4.07 -13.66
N PHE A 50 -11.57 -3.16 -12.70
CA PHE A 50 -12.91 -2.71 -12.28
C PHE A 50 -13.35 -1.39 -12.95
N GLY A 51 -12.63 -0.96 -13.98
CA GLY A 51 -12.99 0.21 -14.80
C GLY A 51 -12.43 1.54 -14.30
N PHE A 52 -11.55 1.54 -13.29
CA PHE A 52 -10.97 2.74 -12.72
C PHE A 52 -9.60 3.07 -13.33
N GLY A 53 -9.44 4.28 -13.85
CA GLY A 53 -8.15 4.79 -14.33
C GLY A 53 -7.41 5.52 -13.22
N LEU A 54 -6.10 5.28 -13.05
CA LEU A 54 -5.29 6.03 -12.08
C LEU A 54 -5.17 7.49 -12.53
N ASP A 55 -5.66 8.41 -11.69
CA ASP A 55 -5.57 9.85 -11.90
C ASP A 55 -4.31 10.42 -11.23
N ASP A 56 -4.05 10.00 -10.00
CA ASP A 56 -2.94 10.52 -9.19
C ASP A 56 -2.39 9.46 -8.23
N ARG A 57 -1.10 9.59 -7.92
CA ARG A 57 -0.41 8.80 -6.91
C ARG A 57 0.46 9.73 -6.08
N THR A 58 0.22 9.74 -4.76
CA THR A 58 1.03 10.47 -3.78
C THR A 58 1.71 9.49 -2.84
N ASP A 59 3.03 9.49 -2.87
CA ASP A 59 3.86 8.66 -1.99
C ASP A 59 4.15 9.41 -0.68
N LEU A 60 3.57 8.92 0.43
CA LEU A 60 3.78 9.46 1.77
C LEU A 60 4.89 8.70 2.51
N GLU A 61 5.26 9.17 3.71
CA GLU A 61 6.27 8.50 4.54
C GLU A 61 5.87 7.06 4.91
N ARG A 62 4.57 6.79 5.08
CA ARG A 62 4.05 5.51 5.61
C ARG A 62 3.06 4.79 4.71
N SER A 63 2.61 5.44 3.65
CA SER A 63 1.58 4.90 2.75
C SER A 63 1.71 5.48 1.33
N HIS A 64 0.96 4.88 0.42
CA HIS A 64 0.70 5.35 -0.93
C HIS A 64 -0.77 5.73 -1.01
N GLU A 65 -1.05 6.98 -1.36
CA GLU A 65 -2.40 7.42 -1.69
C GLU A 65 -2.58 7.32 -3.20
N LEU A 66 -3.52 6.50 -3.62
CA LEU A 66 -3.85 6.24 -5.02
C LEU A 66 -5.25 6.75 -5.27
N ARG A 67 -5.40 7.63 -6.25
CA ARG A 67 -6.68 8.21 -6.64
C ARG A 67 -7.02 7.78 -8.05
N PHE A 68 -8.23 7.27 -8.22
CA PHE A 68 -8.72 6.76 -9.49
C PHE A 68 -10.06 7.39 -9.85
N GLY A 69 -10.21 7.76 -11.12
CA GLY A 69 -11.43 8.31 -11.68
C GLY A 69 -12.16 7.31 -12.57
N GLU A 70 -13.48 7.45 -12.64
CA GLU A 70 -14.34 6.82 -13.64
C GLU A 70 -14.99 7.89 -14.54
N ALA A 71 -15.40 7.51 -15.75
CA ALA A 71 -16.05 8.44 -16.69
C ALA A 71 -17.36 9.06 -16.17
N SER A 72 -18.01 8.44 -15.18
CA SER A 72 -19.20 8.97 -14.49
C SER A 72 -18.88 10.18 -13.61
N GLY A 73 -17.61 10.42 -13.27
CA GLY A 73 -17.20 11.38 -12.25
C GLY A 73 -17.14 10.79 -10.84
N ASP A 74 -17.42 9.49 -10.69
CA ASP A 74 -17.22 8.77 -9.44
C ASP A 74 -15.72 8.57 -9.17
N LEU A 75 -15.37 8.47 -7.89
CA LEU A 75 -13.98 8.44 -7.44
C LEU A 75 -13.72 7.21 -6.58
N LEU A 76 -12.61 6.52 -6.84
CA LEU A 76 -12.05 5.50 -5.97
C LEU A 76 -10.73 6.02 -5.39
N GLU A 77 -10.60 5.96 -4.07
CA GLU A 77 -9.38 6.32 -3.34
C GLU A 77 -8.90 5.10 -2.58
N ILE A 78 -7.63 4.76 -2.74
CA ILE A 78 -6.98 3.65 -2.03
C ILE A 78 -5.76 4.19 -1.30
N GLU A 79 -5.72 4.01 0.01
CA GLU A 79 -4.51 4.23 0.81
C GLU A 79 -3.92 2.87 1.17
N LEU A 80 -2.68 2.61 0.73
CA LEU A 80 -1.95 1.38 0.98
C LEU A 80 -0.72 1.67 1.83
N GLY A 81 -0.57 1.01 2.98
CA GLY A 81 0.61 1.12 3.82
C GLY A 81 1.87 0.55 3.14
N ARG A 82 3.02 1.12 3.49
CA ARG A 82 4.32 0.68 2.93
C ARG A 82 4.77 -0.67 3.45
N VAL A 83 5.40 -1.44 2.57
CA VAL A 83 6.11 -2.66 2.92
C VAL A 83 7.44 -2.31 3.57
N VAL A 84 7.54 -2.52 4.89
CA VAL A 84 8.76 -2.26 5.66
C VAL A 84 9.12 -3.49 6.48
N ALA A 85 10.31 -4.04 6.26
CA ALA A 85 10.84 -5.15 7.04
C ALA A 85 12.33 -4.98 7.34
N GLN A 86 12.76 -5.56 8.46
CA GLN A 86 14.18 -5.58 8.86
C GLN A 86 14.96 -6.73 8.20
N ARG A 87 14.24 -7.73 7.68
CA ARG A 87 14.77 -8.87 6.92
C ARG A 87 13.69 -9.37 5.95
N PRO A 88 14.05 -9.98 4.80
CA PRO A 88 13.08 -10.48 3.83
C PRO A 88 12.10 -11.48 4.46
N GLU A 89 12.59 -12.37 5.32
CA GLU A 89 11.75 -13.37 5.96
C GLU A 89 10.75 -12.81 6.99
N ASP A 90 10.90 -11.55 7.40
CA ASP A 90 9.98 -10.90 8.33
C ASP A 90 8.70 -10.44 7.61
N VAL A 91 8.72 -10.28 6.28
CA VAL A 91 7.54 -9.91 5.47
C VAL A 91 6.39 -10.88 5.70
N ARG A 92 6.66 -12.18 5.85
CA ARG A 92 5.62 -13.20 6.07
C ARG A 92 4.83 -13.04 7.38
N PHE A 93 5.32 -12.22 8.30
CA PHE A 93 4.65 -11.94 9.57
C PHE A 93 4.15 -10.50 9.67
N ALA A 94 4.39 -9.69 8.63
CA ALA A 94 3.98 -8.30 8.59
C ALA A 94 2.59 -8.16 7.97
N HIS A 95 1.96 -7.03 8.27
CA HIS A 95 0.74 -6.57 7.62
C HIS A 95 0.89 -5.10 7.26
N VAL A 96 0.17 -4.66 6.23
CA VAL A 96 0.04 -3.25 5.87
C VAL A 96 -1.42 -2.81 5.99
N PRO A 97 -1.69 -1.59 6.49
CA PRO A 97 -3.04 -1.03 6.43
C PRO A 97 -3.47 -0.84 4.98
N LEU A 98 -4.75 -1.09 4.71
CA LEU A 98 -5.42 -0.77 3.45
C LEU A 98 -6.71 0.00 3.78
N SER A 99 -6.89 1.16 3.18
CA SER A 99 -8.16 1.89 3.16
C SER A 99 -8.66 1.98 1.73
N VAL A 100 -9.94 1.67 1.52
CA VAL A 100 -10.59 1.79 0.21
C VAL A 100 -11.85 2.61 0.39
N SER A 101 -11.96 3.70 -0.37
CA SER A 101 -13.08 4.64 -0.32
C SER A 101 -13.62 4.85 -1.73
N TYR A 102 -14.93 4.74 -1.89
CA TYR A 102 -15.63 5.03 -3.13
C TYR A 102 -16.59 6.20 -2.91
N ARG A 103 -16.56 7.20 -3.79
CA ARG A 103 -17.44 8.38 -3.74
C ARG A 103 -18.33 8.42 -4.97
N SER A 104 -19.62 8.64 -4.73
CA SER A 104 -20.64 8.77 -5.76
C SER A 104 -21.49 10.02 -5.53
N GLY A 105 -21.76 10.75 -6.62
CA GLY A 105 -22.68 11.89 -6.64
C GLY A 105 -24.14 11.50 -6.91
N SER A 106 -24.43 10.22 -7.14
CA SER A 106 -25.75 9.73 -7.54
C SER A 106 -26.51 9.01 -6.43
N TYR A 107 -25.88 8.75 -5.28
CA TYR A 107 -26.50 8.06 -4.16
C TYR A 107 -27.38 9.00 -3.33
N GLU A 108 -28.62 8.59 -3.08
CA GLU A 108 -29.63 9.35 -2.33
C GLU A 108 -30.02 8.72 -0.97
N GLY A 109 -29.19 7.81 -0.44
CA GLY A 109 -29.46 7.13 0.83
C GLY A 109 -28.89 7.82 2.07
N GLU A 110 -29.12 7.21 3.25
CA GLU A 110 -28.66 7.74 4.53
C GLU A 110 -27.22 7.31 4.86
N ALA A 111 -26.58 8.07 5.75
CA ALA A 111 -25.29 7.71 6.32
C ALA A 111 -25.43 6.48 7.23
N ASP A 112 -24.43 5.59 7.19
CA ASP A 112 -24.36 4.35 7.96
C ASP A 112 -22.95 4.25 8.58
N PRO A 113 -22.78 4.40 9.90
CA PRO A 113 -21.47 4.30 10.52
C PRO A 113 -20.91 2.86 10.53
N GLY A 114 -21.66 1.88 10.04
CA GLY A 114 -21.33 0.47 10.15
C GLY A 114 -21.49 -0.06 11.58
N ASP A 115 -21.12 -1.32 11.78
CA ASP A 115 -21.22 -1.99 13.10
C ASP A 115 -19.95 -1.83 13.97
N GLY A 116 -18.94 -1.13 13.46
CA GLY A 116 -17.65 -0.92 14.12
C GLY A 116 -16.73 -2.14 14.14
N SER A 117 -17.08 -3.24 13.44
CA SER A 117 -16.21 -4.39 13.26
C SER A 117 -15.07 -4.11 12.28
N HIS A 118 -13.99 -4.91 12.34
CA HIS A 118 -12.89 -4.78 11.38
C HIS A 118 -13.38 -5.11 9.97
N GLY A 119 -13.08 -4.24 9.00
CA GLY A 119 -13.61 -4.36 7.64
C GLY A 119 -15.08 -3.96 7.49
N ALA A 120 -15.73 -3.42 8.54
CA ALA A 120 -17.05 -2.83 8.41
C ALA A 120 -17.03 -1.70 7.38
N VAL A 121 -18.01 -1.71 6.48
CA VAL A 121 -18.16 -0.64 5.50
C VAL A 121 -19.03 0.46 6.09
N THR A 122 -18.51 1.67 6.06
CA THR A 122 -19.24 2.88 6.47
C THR A 122 -19.78 3.59 5.24
N ILE A 123 -20.84 4.38 5.42
CA ILE A 123 -21.39 5.32 4.45
C ILE A 123 -21.44 6.68 5.14
N SER A 124 -20.85 7.69 4.51
CA SER A 124 -20.91 9.07 4.95
C SER A 124 -21.44 9.95 3.83
N ALA A 125 -22.27 10.94 4.18
CA ALA A 125 -22.70 11.97 3.25
C ALA A 125 -21.92 13.26 3.51
N ASP A 126 -21.38 13.88 2.46
CA ASP A 126 -20.78 15.20 2.51
C ASP A 126 -21.81 16.24 2.05
N GLU A 127 -22.35 16.98 3.02
CA GLU A 127 -23.37 18.00 2.80
C GLU A 127 -22.88 19.18 1.94
N TRP A 128 -21.57 19.41 1.82
CA TRP A 128 -21.02 20.50 1.03
C TRP A 128 -20.79 20.14 -0.44
N THR A 129 -20.37 18.90 -0.71
CA THR A 129 -20.17 18.43 -2.09
C THR A 129 -21.41 17.78 -2.67
N GLY A 130 -22.38 17.40 -1.81
CA GLY A 130 -23.54 16.62 -2.22
C GLY A 130 -23.18 15.18 -2.62
N GLN A 131 -21.96 14.74 -2.30
CA GLN A 131 -21.50 13.38 -2.59
C GLN A 131 -21.66 12.51 -1.36
N SER A 132 -21.89 11.22 -1.60
CA SER A 132 -21.78 10.20 -0.56
C SER A 132 -20.54 9.36 -0.80
N ALA A 133 -19.94 8.88 0.29
CA ALA A 133 -18.75 8.05 0.29
C ALA A 133 -19.02 6.77 1.08
N SER A 134 -18.50 5.65 0.58
CA SER A 134 -18.47 4.38 1.29
C SER A 134 -17.04 3.93 1.46
N ALA A 135 -16.65 3.50 2.65
CA ALA A 135 -15.26 3.17 2.93
C ALA A 135 -15.10 1.90 3.77
N ALA A 136 -14.01 1.18 3.54
CA ALA A 136 -13.59 0.03 4.33
C ALA A 136 -12.10 0.18 4.70
N SER A 137 -11.74 -0.28 5.89
CA SER A 137 -10.35 -0.31 6.36
C SER A 137 -9.98 -1.73 6.81
N LEU A 138 -8.87 -2.23 6.29
CA LEU A 138 -8.40 -3.61 6.41
C LEU A 138 -6.91 -3.63 6.79
N PHE A 139 -6.45 -4.78 7.30
CA PHE A 139 -5.02 -5.11 7.36
C PHE A 139 -4.73 -6.23 6.37
N LEU A 140 -3.79 -5.98 5.47
CA LEU A 140 -3.34 -6.96 4.49
C LEU A 140 -2.16 -7.72 5.06
N ASP A 141 -2.36 -8.99 5.39
CA ASP A 141 -1.27 -9.88 5.80
C ASP A 141 -0.37 -10.19 4.60
N LEU A 142 0.88 -9.72 4.64
CA LEU A 142 1.76 -9.73 3.46
C LEU A 142 2.09 -11.13 2.94
N HIS A 143 2.09 -12.16 3.80
CA HIS A 143 2.28 -13.55 3.36
C HIS A 143 1.20 -14.08 2.41
N THR A 144 0.05 -13.40 2.31
CA THR A 144 -1.02 -13.76 1.37
C THR A 144 -0.72 -13.25 -0.04
N TYR A 145 0.12 -12.21 -0.14
CA TYR A 145 0.34 -11.45 -1.37
C TYR A 145 1.79 -11.52 -1.85
N PHE A 146 2.70 -12.07 -1.06
CA PHE A 146 4.11 -12.22 -1.39
C PHE A 146 4.55 -13.69 -1.29
N ASP A 147 5.27 -14.15 -2.31
CA ASP A 147 5.99 -15.41 -2.29
C ASP A 147 7.30 -15.30 -1.48
N GLU A 148 7.98 -16.44 -1.27
CA GLU A 148 9.24 -16.50 -0.50
C GLU A 148 10.37 -15.63 -1.07
N ASP A 149 10.34 -15.35 -2.37
CA ASP A 149 11.31 -14.50 -3.08
C ASP A 149 10.88 -13.02 -3.15
N LEU A 150 9.82 -12.65 -2.43
CA LEU A 150 9.21 -11.32 -2.42
C LEU A 150 8.56 -10.92 -3.76
N SER A 151 8.32 -11.87 -4.66
CA SER A 151 7.43 -11.61 -5.81
C SER A 151 5.99 -11.49 -5.34
N VAL A 152 5.23 -10.59 -5.97
CA VAL A 152 3.83 -10.33 -5.64
C VAL A 152 2.92 -11.31 -6.36
N ASP A 153 1.99 -11.94 -5.64
CA ASP A 153 0.85 -12.67 -6.22
C ASP A 153 -0.21 -11.67 -6.68
N PHE A 154 -0.09 -11.24 -7.94
CA PHE A 154 -1.05 -10.33 -8.58
C PHE A 154 -2.48 -10.87 -8.58
N ALA A 155 -2.67 -12.19 -8.66
CA ALA A 155 -4.00 -12.79 -8.70
C ALA A 155 -4.68 -12.73 -7.31
N ALA A 156 -3.91 -12.94 -6.24
CA ALA A 156 -4.42 -12.74 -4.87
C ALA A 156 -4.81 -11.27 -4.62
N VAL A 157 -3.94 -10.33 -4.99
CA VAL A 157 -4.24 -8.88 -4.87
C VAL A 157 -5.49 -8.52 -5.66
N GLN A 158 -5.59 -8.96 -6.92
CA GLN A 158 -6.75 -8.68 -7.77
C GLN A 158 -8.05 -9.25 -7.20
N ARG A 159 -8.03 -10.48 -6.67
CA ARG A 159 -9.20 -11.11 -6.07
C ARG A 159 -9.69 -10.33 -4.85
N ASP A 160 -8.79 -10.03 -3.91
CA ASP A 160 -9.18 -9.51 -2.60
C ASP A 160 -9.45 -8.00 -2.65
N LEU A 161 -8.65 -7.24 -3.41
CA LEU A 161 -8.94 -5.83 -3.66
C LEU A 161 -10.20 -5.69 -4.50
N GLY A 162 -10.37 -6.52 -5.53
CA GLY A 162 -11.57 -6.51 -6.37
C GLY A 162 -12.85 -6.77 -5.56
N ALA A 163 -12.82 -7.73 -4.64
CA ALA A 163 -13.92 -7.97 -3.71
C ALA A 163 -14.18 -6.74 -2.83
N THR A 164 -13.14 -6.11 -2.31
CA THR A 164 -13.26 -4.90 -1.47
C THR A 164 -13.88 -3.74 -2.24
N ILE A 165 -13.37 -3.45 -3.45
CA ILE A 165 -13.90 -2.42 -4.37
C ILE A 165 -15.38 -2.69 -4.68
N ALA A 166 -15.73 -3.94 -5.01
CA ALA A 166 -17.10 -4.31 -5.32
C ALA A 166 -18.05 -4.09 -4.13
N VAL A 167 -17.61 -4.40 -2.91
CA VAL A 167 -18.42 -4.20 -1.70
C VAL A 167 -18.60 -2.71 -1.41
N VAL A 168 -17.53 -1.91 -1.40
CA VAL A 168 -17.68 -0.46 -1.13
C VAL A 168 -18.52 0.20 -2.22
N ARG A 169 -18.23 -0.03 -3.50
CA ARG A 169 -19.01 0.50 -4.62
C ARG A 169 -20.48 0.11 -4.53
N GLY A 170 -20.75 -1.16 -4.22
CA GLY A 170 -22.11 -1.70 -4.10
C GLY A 170 -22.94 -1.09 -2.97
N LYS A 171 -22.33 -0.42 -1.99
CA LYS A 171 -23.05 0.32 -0.94
C LYS A 171 -23.63 1.64 -1.41
N LEU A 172 -23.08 2.22 -2.48
CA LEU A 172 -23.54 3.48 -3.07
C LEU A 172 -24.19 3.31 -4.44
N SER A 173 -24.38 2.07 -4.90
CA SER A 173 -25.01 1.75 -6.18
C SER A 173 -26.52 1.56 -6.07
#